data_AF-A0A454WJ00-F1
#
_entry.id   AF-A0A454WJ00-F1
#
_cell.length_a   1.000
_cell.length_b   1.000
_cell.length_c   1.000
_cell.angle_alpha   90.00
_cell.angle_beta   90.00
_cell.angle_gamma   90.00
#
_symmetry.space_group_name_H-M   'P 1'
#
loop_
_entity.id
_entity.type
_entity.pdbx_description
1 polymer ?
#
loop_
_entity_poly.entity_id
_entity_poly.type
_entity_poly.pdbx_seq_one_letter_code
_entity_poly.pdbx_strand_id
1 'polypeptide(L)'
;MPARRLGAACDWLHERTGLPVGCAAGGTSAAAALEAAAEHDTPRAVVSVSGRPGLARPSASARVSVPVPLVTGDLDQPLLSRNRLAADGLRCPHRVVEIAGVADPVSSDAALHHVLWLTTDWFTDHLAGRA
;
A
#
# COMPACT_ATOMS: atom_id res chain seq x y z
N MET A 1 -2.48 -6.20 17.84
CA MET A 1 -2.35 -6.49 16.40
C MET A 1 -2.30 -5.19 15.61
N PRO A 2 -1.23 -4.92 14.84
CA PRO A 2 -1.06 -3.68 14.08
C PRO A 2 -2.19 -3.40 13.07
N ALA A 3 -2.67 -4.41 12.36
CA ALA A 3 -3.76 -4.29 11.38
C ALA A 3 -5.04 -3.72 11.99
N ARG A 4 -5.54 -4.33 13.07
CA ARG A 4 -6.71 -3.84 13.81
C ARG A 4 -6.56 -2.40 14.30
N ARG A 5 -5.38 -2.00 14.76
CA ARG A 5 -5.13 -0.62 15.21
C ARG A 5 -5.15 0.37 14.04
N LEU A 6 -4.60 -0.03 12.89
CA LEU A 6 -4.59 0.79 11.68
C LEU A 6 -6.00 0.93 11.09
N GLY A 7 -6.76 -0.15 11.01
CA GLY A 7 -8.16 -0.13 10.57
C GLY A 7 -9.02 0.78 11.45
N ALA A 8 -8.94 0.62 12.77
CA ALA A 8 -9.65 1.49 13.72
C ALA A 8 -9.23 2.97 13.62
N ALA A 9 -7.96 3.26 13.30
CA ALA A 9 -7.52 4.63 13.05
C ALA A 9 -8.10 5.21 11.74
N CYS A 10 -8.27 4.37 10.71
CA CYS A 10 -8.95 4.78 9.48
C CYS A 10 -10.43 5.07 9.75
N ASP A 11 -11.13 4.17 10.45
CA ASP A 11 -12.53 4.35 10.84
C ASP A 11 -12.71 5.66 11.62
N TRP A 12 -11.89 5.89 12.64
CA TRP A 12 -11.91 7.11 13.44
C TRP A 12 -11.66 8.38 12.61
N LEU A 13 -10.74 8.33 11.64
CA LEU A 13 -10.45 9.47 10.76
C LEU A 13 -11.64 9.77 9.83
N HIS A 14 -12.25 8.73 9.26
CA HIS A 14 -13.42 8.86 8.40
C HIS A 14 -14.62 9.41 9.18
N GLU A 15 -14.94 8.87 10.35
CA GLU A 15 -16.03 9.34 11.20
C GLU A 15 -15.92 10.85 11.54
N ARG A 16 -14.69 11.36 11.70
CA ARG A 16 -14.44 12.76 12.05
C ARG A 16 -14.42 13.73 10.88
N THR A 17 -14.06 13.25 9.69
CA THR A 17 -13.81 14.12 8.54
C THR A 17 -14.84 13.94 7.43
N GLY A 18 -15.52 12.80 7.37
CA GLY A 18 -16.36 12.39 6.25
C GLY A 18 -15.57 12.09 4.96
N LEU A 19 -14.24 12.14 4.98
CA LEU A 19 -13.40 12.00 3.79
C LEU A 19 -12.97 10.54 3.56
N PRO A 20 -12.75 10.13 2.29
CA PRO A 20 -12.10 8.86 1.97
C PRO A 20 -10.70 8.77 2.62
N VAL A 21 -10.33 7.60 3.12
CA VAL A 21 -9.03 7.38 3.79
C VAL A 21 -8.12 6.51 2.92
N GLY A 22 -6.89 6.98 2.68
CA GLY A 22 -5.82 6.19 2.08
C GLY A 22 -4.74 5.80 3.10
N CYS A 23 -4.06 4.68 2.86
CA CYS A 23 -2.97 4.21 3.71
C CYS A 23 -1.67 4.08 2.90
N ALA A 24 -0.62 4.84 3.25
CA ALA A 24 0.73 4.59 2.75
C ALA A 24 1.56 3.92 3.86
N ALA A 25 2.21 2.80 3.54
CA ALA A 25 2.93 1.98 4.51
C ALA A 25 4.19 1.37 3.90
N GLY A 26 5.18 1.06 4.74
CA GLY A 26 6.45 0.49 4.30
C GLY A 26 7.00 -0.55 5.27
N GLY A 27 8.03 -1.29 4.85
CA GLY A 27 8.57 -2.40 5.65
C GLY A 27 7.47 -3.39 6.06
N THR A 28 7.40 -3.72 7.35
CA THR A 28 6.42 -4.70 7.87
C THR A 28 5.00 -4.14 8.02
N SER A 29 4.82 -2.81 8.08
CA SER A 29 3.48 -2.22 8.20
C SER A 29 2.67 -2.32 6.91
N ALA A 30 3.30 -2.57 5.77
CA ALA A 30 2.62 -2.87 4.51
C ALA A 30 1.66 -4.08 4.63
N ALA A 31 2.08 -5.14 5.32
CA ALA A 31 1.21 -6.28 5.59
C ALA A 31 0.03 -5.91 6.49
N ALA A 32 0.27 -5.08 7.51
CA ALA A 32 -0.81 -4.60 8.38
C ALA A 32 -1.81 -3.69 7.63
N ALA A 33 -1.35 -2.91 6.64
CA ALA A 33 -2.21 -2.11 5.79
C ALA A 33 -3.09 -2.97 4.87
N LEU A 34 -2.53 -4.04 4.29
CA LEU A 34 -3.33 -5.00 3.52
C LEU A 34 -4.36 -5.71 4.40
N GLU A 35 -3.97 -6.17 5.59
CA GLU A 35 -4.91 -6.81 6.51
C GLU A 35 -6.00 -5.84 6.98
N ALA A 36 -5.66 -4.58 7.27
CA ALA A 36 -6.64 -3.56 7.62
C ALA A 36 -7.64 -3.31 6.48
N ALA A 37 -7.17 -3.19 5.23
CA ALA A 37 -8.01 -3.01 4.06
C ALA A 37 -8.84 -4.25 3.67
N ALA A 38 -8.54 -5.42 4.26
CA ALA A 38 -9.32 -6.64 4.09
C ALA A 38 -10.35 -6.86 5.22
N GLU A 39 -10.22 -6.13 6.33
CA GLU A 39 -11.05 -6.27 7.53
C GLU A 39 -11.94 -5.05 7.78
N HIS A 40 -11.64 -3.90 7.16
CA HIS A 40 -12.36 -2.64 7.29
C HIS A 40 -12.68 -2.07 5.90
N ASP A 41 -13.87 -1.46 5.75
CA ASP A 41 -14.32 -0.85 4.48
C ASP A 41 -13.81 0.60 4.30
N THR A 42 -13.22 1.17 5.36
CA THR A 42 -12.80 2.58 5.40
C THR A 42 -11.55 2.89 4.56
N PRO A 43 -10.48 2.08 4.57
CA PRO A 43 -9.36 2.30 3.66
C PRO A 43 -9.84 2.14 2.21
N ARG A 44 -9.68 3.18 1.40
CA ARG A 44 -10.12 3.22 -0.01
C ARG A 44 -8.99 3.03 -1.02
N ALA A 45 -7.75 3.18 -0.58
CA ALA A 45 -6.54 2.89 -1.34
C ALA A 45 -5.38 2.57 -0.37
N VAL A 46 -4.49 1.67 -0.75
CA VAL A 46 -3.27 1.35 0.00
C VAL A 46 -2.07 1.57 -0.90
N VAL A 47 -0.96 2.09 -0.39
CA VAL A 47 0.34 2.20 -1.08
C VAL A 47 1.40 1.51 -0.24
N SER A 48 2.10 0.53 -0.82
CA SER A 48 3.19 -0.20 -0.16
C SER A 48 4.53 0.25 -0.71
N VAL A 49 5.30 1.05 0.04
CA VAL A 49 6.63 1.55 -0.35
C VAL A 49 7.73 0.78 0.38
N SER A 50 8.65 0.14 -0.35
CA SER A 50 9.71 -0.69 0.23
C SER A 50 9.13 -1.71 1.23
N GLY A 51 7.94 -2.22 0.91
CA GLY A 51 7.09 -2.99 1.82
C GLY A 51 7.31 -4.50 1.74
N ARG A 52 6.81 -5.20 2.77
CA ARG A 52 6.73 -6.66 2.85
C ARG A 52 5.26 -7.10 2.88
N PRO A 53 4.47 -6.82 1.82
CA PRO A 53 3.05 -7.16 1.76
C PRO A 53 2.79 -8.66 1.92
N GLY A 54 3.71 -9.52 1.47
CA GLY A 54 3.62 -10.97 1.61
C GLY A 54 3.64 -11.51 3.05
N LEU A 55 3.86 -10.65 4.06
CA LEU A 55 3.68 -11.03 5.47
C LEU A 55 2.21 -10.99 5.91
N ALA A 56 1.31 -10.44 5.10
CA ALA A 56 -0.11 -10.47 5.37
C ALA A 56 -0.63 -11.91 5.26
N ARG A 57 -1.64 -12.24 6.08
CA ARG A 57 -2.34 -13.53 5.99
C ARG A 57 -2.86 -13.74 4.56
N PRO A 58 -2.65 -14.92 3.93
CA PRO A 58 -3.15 -15.18 2.58
C PRO A 58 -4.66 -14.96 2.43
N SER A 59 -5.44 -15.34 3.45
CA SER A 59 -6.89 -15.13 3.49
C SER A 59 -7.29 -13.65 3.58
N ALA A 60 -6.46 -12.79 4.18
CA ALA A 60 -6.68 -11.35 4.19
C ALA A 60 -6.32 -10.74 2.83
N SER A 61 -5.15 -11.09 2.28
CA SER A 61 -4.69 -10.61 0.97
C SER A 61 -5.70 -10.87 -0.15
N ALA A 62 -6.32 -12.05 -0.17
CA ALA A 62 -7.34 -12.42 -1.16
C ALA A 62 -8.66 -11.62 -1.01
N ARG A 63 -8.91 -10.99 0.14
CA ARG A 63 -10.11 -10.19 0.41
C ARG A 63 -9.92 -8.69 0.21
N VAL A 64 -8.68 -8.22 0.02
CA VAL A 64 -8.43 -6.80 -0.27
C VAL A 64 -9.14 -6.42 -1.56
N SER A 65 -10.03 -5.42 -1.48
CA SER A 65 -10.85 -4.94 -2.59
C SER A 65 -10.41 -3.58 -3.15
N VAL A 66 -9.48 -2.92 -2.47
CA VAL A 66 -9.02 -1.56 -2.77
C VAL A 66 -7.74 -1.56 -3.60
N PRO A 67 -7.45 -0.51 -4.39
CA PRO A 67 -6.26 -0.46 -5.23
C PRO A 67 -4.95 -0.47 -4.42
N VAL A 68 -3.97 -1.29 -4.84
CA VAL A 68 -2.66 -1.44 -4.17
C VAL A 68 -1.46 -1.38 -5.14
N PRO A 69 -0.70 -0.29 -5.23
CA PRO A 69 0.62 -0.27 -5.82
C PRO A 69 1.66 -0.76 -4.80
N LEU A 70 2.55 -1.63 -5.27
CA LEU A 70 3.68 -2.17 -4.54
C LEU A 70 4.96 -1.54 -5.12
N VAL A 71 5.46 -0.49 -4.48
CA VAL A 71 6.60 0.31 -4.92
C VAL A 71 7.89 -0.25 -4.32
N THR A 72 8.82 -0.68 -5.16
CA THR A 72 10.13 -1.22 -4.77
C THR A 72 11.25 -0.63 -5.63
N GLY A 73 12.50 -0.73 -5.17
CA GLY A 73 13.65 -0.43 -6.00
C GLY A 73 13.97 -1.59 -6.93
N ASP A 74 14.51 -1.31 -8.12
CA ASP A 74 14.92 -2.33 -9.08
C ASP A 74 16.20 -3.07 -8.67
N LEU A 75 17.04 -2.51 -7.80
CA LEU A 75 18.29 -3.15 -7.39
C LEU A 75 18.12 -4.15 -6.22
N ASP A 76 17.03 -4.09 -5.45
CA ASP A 76 16.71 -5.09 -4.42
C ASP A 76 15.87 -6.23 -5.03
N GLN A 77 16.54 -7.07 -5.82
CA GLN A 77 15.93 -8.21 -6.49
C GLN A 77 15.20 -9.19 -5.55
N PRO A 78 15.72 -9.51 -4.35
CA PRO A 78 14.98 -10.30 -3.36
C PRO A 78 13.66 -9.65 -2.92
N LEU A 79 13.65 -8.35 -2.62
CA LEU A 79 12.42 -7.66 -2.21
C LEU A 79 11.43 -7.52 -3.37
N LEU A 80 11.92 -7.23 -4.57
CA LEU A 80 11.13 -7.17 -5.80
C LEU A 80 10.43 -8.51 -6.08
N SER A 81 11.18 -9.61 -6.03
CA SER A 81 10.62 -10.96 -6.24
C SER A 81 9.55 -11.32 -5.20
N ARG A 82 9.77 -10.93 -3.93
CA ARG A 82 8.77 -11.13 -2.86
C ARG A 82 7.52 -10.27 -3.07
N ASN A 83 7.66 -9.04 -3.58
CA ASN A 83 6.51 -8.18 -3.87
C ASN A 83 5.72 -8.68 -5.08
N ARG A 84 6.38 -9.19 -6.13
CA ARG A 84 5.71 -9.87 -7.25
C ARG A 84 4.92 -11.10 -6.76
N LEU A 85 5.52 -11.94 -5.92
CA LEU A 85 4.82 -13.08 -5.33
C LEU A 85 3.62 -12.67 -4.46
N ALA A 86 3.76 -11.58 -3.69
CA ALA A 86 2.65 -11.06 -2.89
C ALA A 86 1.51 -10.51 -3.77
N ALA A 87 1.84 -9.90 -4.91
CA ALA A 87 0.88 -9.41 -5.89
C ALA A 87 0.00 -10.54 -6.45
N ASP A 88 0.57 -11.73 -6.70
CA ASP A 88 -0.18 -12.91 -7.19
C ASP A 88 -1.32 -13.35 -6.22
N GLY A 89 -1.16 -13.02 -4.94
CA GLY A 89 -2.16 -13.26 -3.89
C GLY A 89 -3.28 -12.23 -3.82
N LEU A 90 -3.13 -11.07 -4.48
CA LEU A 90 -4.14 -10.02 -4.52
C LEU A 90 -5.21 -10.31 -5.57
N ARG A 91 -6.42 -9.84 -5.31
CA ARG A 91 -7.58 -9.93 -6.22
C ARG A 91 -8.14 -8.57 -6.63
N CYS A 92 -7.67 -7.50 -5.99
CA CYS A 92 -7.96 -6.11 -6.31
C CYS A 92 -7.07 -5.58 -7.45
N PRO A 93 -7.38 -4.39 -8.00
CA PRO A 93 -6.45 -3.67 -8.87
C PRO A 93 -5.11 -3.45 -8.16
N HIS A 94 -4.02 -3.93 -8.75
CA HIS A 94 -2.69 -3.79 -8.17
C HIS A 94 -1.63 -3.69 -9.26
N ARG A 95 -0.48 -3.13 -8.90
CA ARG A 95 0.70 -3.08 -9.78
C ARG A 95 1.97 -3.08 -8.96
N VAL A 96 2.99 -3.82 -9.42
CA VAL A 96 4.35 -3.66 -8.91
C VAL A 96 4.99 -2.50 -9.67
N VAL A 97 5.53 -1.52 -8.96
CA VAL A 97 6.17 -0.33 -9.52
C VAL A 97 7.62 -0.32 -9.09
N GLU A 98 8.52 -0.20 -10.06
CA GLU A 98 9.96 -0.27 -9.84
C GLU A 98 10.57 1.12 -10.00
N ILE A 99 11.28 1.59 -8.98
CA ILE A 99 12.09 2.81 -9.06
C ILE A 99 13.47 2.41 -9.58
N ALA A 100 13.83 2.94 -10.75
CA ALA A 100 15.06 2.57 -11.44
C ALA A 100 16.33 3.09 -10.72
N GLY A 101 17.38 2.26 -10.72
CA GLY A 101 18.70 2.61 -10.21
C GLY A 101 18.82 2.69 -8.69
N VAL A 102 17.87 2.14 -7.93
CA VAL A 102 17.91 2.17 -6.45
C VAL A 102 17.55 0.83 -5.84
N ALA A 103 18.17 0.50 -4.70
CA ALA A 103 17.77 -0.66 -3.90
C ALA A 103 16.57 -0.31 -3.01
N ASP A 104 16.60 0.86 -2.39
CA ASP A 104 15.53 1.37 -1.54
C ASP A 104 14.97 2.70 -2.09
N PRO A 105 13.71 2.73 -2.55
CA PRO A 105 13.00 3.92 -3.03
C PRO A 105 13.01 5.15 -2.11
N VAL A 106 13.40 5.01 -0.84
CA VAL A 106 13.49 6.12 0.12
C VAL A 106 14.94 6.49 0.49
N SER A 107 15.95 5.95 -0.21
CA SER A 107 17.36 6.17 0.15
C SER A 107 17.96 7.50 -0.32
N SER A 108 17.29 8.22 -1.23
CA SER A 108 17.77 9.50 -1.75
C SER A 108 16.61 10.44 -2.05
N ASP A 109 16.88 11.75 -2.04
CA ASP A 109 15.86 12.78 -2.32
C ASP A 109 15.22 12.58 -3.70
N ALA A 110 16.01 12.23 -4.71
CA ALA A 110 15.51 12.00 -6.06
C ALA A 110 14.57 10.79 -6.12
N ALA A 111 14.90 9.68 -5.46
CA ALA A 111 14.05 8.50 -5.39
C ALA A 111 12.78 8.78 -4.57
N LEU A 112 12.93 9.47 -3.45
CA LEU A 112 11.83 9.86 -2.58
C LEU A 112 10.84 10.79 -3.31
N HIS A 113 11.33 11.74 -4.10
CA HIS A 113 10.48 12.59 -4.95
C HIS A 113 9.63 11.76 -5.92
N HIS A 114 10.21 10.72 -6.54
CA HIS A 114 9.46 9.82 -7.42
C HIS A 114 8.38 9.08 -6.62
N VAL A 115 8.71 8.52 -5.45
CA VAL A 115 7.74 7.84 -4.57
C VAL A 115 6.61 8.78 -4.15
N LEU A 116 6.92 10.02 -3.77
CA LEU A 116 5.93 11.01 -3.38
C LEU A 116 4.99 11.34 -4.53
N TRP A 117 5.52 11.52 -5.75
CA TRP A 117 4.71 11.75 -6.94
C TRP A 117 3.76 10.58 -7.21
N LEU A 118 4.27 9.34 -7.25
CA LEU A 118 3.47 8.13 -7.44
C LEU A 118 2.39 7.95 -6.37
N THR A 119 2.75 8.18 -5.11
CA THR A 119 1.82 8.03 -3.97
C THR A 119 0.71 9.08 -4.04
N THR A 120 1.06 10.32 -4.39
CA THR A 120 0.10 11.41 -4.54
C THR A 120 -0.85 11.15 -5.68
N ASP A 121 -0.33 10.82 -6.87
CA ASP A 121 -1.09 10.49 -8.07
C ASP A 121 -2.09 9.35 -7.78
N TRP A 122 -1.62 8.27 -7.14
CA TRP A 122 -2.47 7.16 -6.75
C TRP A 122 -3.62 7.55 -5.83
N PHE A 123 -3.34 8.36 -4.80
CA PHE A 123 -4.39 8.83 -3.91
C PHE A 123 -5.33 9.83 -4.59
N THR A 124 -4.82 10.69 -5.48
CA THR A 124 -5.68 11.58 -6.27
C THR A 124 -6.65 10.77 -7.14
N ASP A 125 -6.20 9.72 -7.80
CA ASP A 125 -7.03 8.90 -8.67
C ASP A 125 -8.07 8.04 -7.93
N HIS A 126 -7.73 7.58 -6.72
CA HIS A 126 -8.55 6.59 -5.99
C HIS A 126 -9.30 7.14 -4.78
N LEU A 127 -8.91 8.30 -4.25
CA LEU A 127 -9.60 8.97 -3.14
C LEU A 127 -10.41 10.18 -3.61
N ALA A 128 -10.25 10.63 -4.86
CA ALA A 128 -11.20 11.56 -5.45
C ALA A 128 -12.55 10.86 -5.58
N GLY A 129 -13.43 11.08 -4.61
CA GLY A 129 -14.82 10.69 -4.74
C GLY A 129 -15.38 11.28 -6.04
N ARG A 130 -15.96 10.43 -6.89
CA ARG A 130 -17.11 10.92 -7.65
C ARG A 130 -18.11 11.40 -6.59
N ALA A 131 -18.36 12.71 -6.60
CA ALA A 131 -19.46 13.33 -5.87
C ALA A 131 -20.79 12.64 -6.20
#